data_AF-A0A9D8N0I8-F1
#
_entry.id   AF-A0A9D8N0I8-F1
#
_cell.length_a   1.000
_cell.length_b   1.000
_cell.length_c   1.000
_cell.angle_alpha   90.00
_cell.angle_beta   90.00
_cell.angle_gamma   90.00
#
_symmetry.space_group_name_H-M   'P 1'
#
loop_
_entity.id
_entity.type
_entity.pdbx_description
1 polymer ?
#
loop_
_entity_poly.entity_id
_entity_poly.type
_entity_poly.pdbx_seq_one_letter_code
_entity_poly.pdbx_strand_id
1 'polypeptide(L)'
;MAKFCKCQGVPIIRFGNADDKEPRSGTFLIIFFHVAEDEHWLKHEWGHVPQQLFLGPIKYLLFIMSPSAASGDLDDEPYYNRPWEATAELFGESIAVGYKVYDESKFLSLLYLAFVWAL
;
A
#
# COMPACT_ATOMS: atom_id res chain seq x y z
N MET A 1 20.55 -13.08 -9.97
CA MET A 1 19.25 -13.12 -10.66
C MET A 1 18.46 -11.89 -10.25
N ALA A 2 18.22 -10.95 -11.15
CA ALA A 2 17.33 -9.83 -10.85
C ALA A 2 15.90 -10.38 -10.74
N LYS A 3 15.31 -10.31 -9.54
CA LYS A 3 13.87 -10.49 -9.39
C LYS A 3 13.23 -9.25 -9.99
N PHE A 4 12.56 -9.39 -11.12
CA PHE A 4 11.74 -8.30 -11.65
C PHE A 4 10.61 -8.05 -10.66
N CYS A 5 10.50 -6.84 -10.09
CA CYS A 5 9.27 -6.46 -9.42
C CYS A 5 8.13 -6.53 -10.44
N LYS A 6 7.00 -7.13 -10.05
CA LYS A 6 5.74 -7.17 -10.81
C LYS A 6 5.04 -5.80 -10.92
N CYS A 7 5.78 -4.73 -10.61
CA CYS A 7 5.41 -3.32 -10.67
C CYS A 7 5.14 -2.80 -12.11
N GLN A 8 4.67 -3.65 -13.04
CA GLN A 8 4.53 -3.33 -14.45
C GLN A 8 3.18 -2.66 -14.73
N GLY A 9 3.17 -1.67 -15.62
CA GLY A 9 1.94 -1.08 -16.16
C GLY A 9 1.40 0.16 -15.43
N VAL A 10 2.07 0.63 -14.37
CA VAL A 10 1.69 1.86 -13.65
C VAL A 10 2.82 2.89 -13.73
N PRO A 11 2.56 4.17 -14.06
CA PRO A 11 3.58 5.20 -14.00
C PRO A 11 4.12 5.37 -12.58
N ILE A 12 5.45 5.48 -12.46
CA ILE A 12 6.13 5.71 -11.18
C ILE A 12 6.87 7.04 -11.27
N ILE A 13 6.61 7.94 -10.32
CA ILE A 13 7.39 9.16 -10.11
C ILE A 13 8.28 8.92 -8.90
N ARG A 14 9.59 9.03 -9.10
CA ARG A 14 10.58 8.97 -8.01
C ARG A 14 10.88 10.38 -7.50
N PHE A 15 10.89 10.54 -6.18
CA PHE A 15 11.10 11.84 -5.54
C PHE A 15 11.83 11.69 -4.19
N GLY A 16 12.23 12.83 -3.60
CA GLY A 16 12.96 12.88 -2.33
C GLY A 16 14.48 12.73 -2.48
N ASN A 17 15.16 12.60 -1.34
CA ASN A 17 16.59 12.35 -1.26
C ASN A 17 16.88 11.03 -0.53
N ALA A 18 18.02 10.41 -0.82
CA ALA A 18 18.43 9.12 -0.24
C ALA A 18 18.67 9.20 1.28
N ASP A 19 18.92 10.39 1.82
CA ASP A 19 19.24 10.63 3.23
C ASP A 19 18.03 11.09 4.08
N ASP A 20 16.82 11.10 3.50
CA ASP A 20 15.62 11.53 4.22
C ASP A 20 15.28 10.55 5.35
N LYS A 21 14.94 11.09 6.53
CA LYS A 21 14.76 10.31 7.76
C LYS A 21 13.38 9.67 7.91
N GLU A 22 12.40 10.24 7.24
CA GLU A 22 10.99 9.82 7.28
C GLU A 22 10.48 9.75 5.83
N PRO A 23 11.04 8.84 5.01
CA PRO A 23 10.59 8.71 3.64
C PRO A 23 9.17 8.14 3.63
N ARG A 24 8.38 8.61 2.67
CA ARG A 24 7.00 8.15 2.52
C ARG A 24 6.61 8.08 1.05
N SER A 25 6.27 6.89 0.60
CA SER A 25 5.61 6.66 -0.68
C SER A 25 4.08 6.77 -0.58
N GLY A 26 3.44 6.78 -1.74
CA GLY A 26 1.98 6.72 -1.82
C GLY A 26 1.48 6.43 -3.22
N THR A 27 0.26 5.91 -3.30
CA THR A 27 -0.37 5.52 -4.57
C THR A 27 -1.70 6.22 -4.77
N PHE A 28 -1.83 6.94 -5.90
CA PHE A 28 -3.10 7.48 -6.41
C PHE A 28 -2.98 7.77 -7.91
N LEU A 29 -3.67 6.99 -8.74
CA LEU A 29 -3.58 6.92 -10.22
C LEU A 29 -2.19 6.57 -10.79
N ILE A 30 -1.14 6.99 -10.09
CA ILE A 30 0.28 6.74 -10.30
C ILE A 30 0.90 6.38 -8.95
N ILE A 31 2.10 5.81 -8.98
CA ILE A 31 2.88 5.54 -7.77
C ILE A 31 3.87 6.68 -7.58
N PHE A 32 3.83 7.31 -6.42
CA PHE A 32 4.85 8.23 -5.96
C PHE A 32 5.80 7.45 -5.05
N PHE A 33 7.01 7.18 -5.52
CA PHE A 33 7.98 6.35 -4.80
C PHE A 33 9.15 7.18 -4.25
N HIS A 34 9.36 7.10 -2.94
CA HIS A 34 10.44 7.81 -2.27
C HIS A 34 11.78 7.10 -2.48
N VAL A 35 12.83 7.83 -2.89
CA VAL A 35 14.12 7.20 -3.28
C VAL A 35 14.90 6.55 -2.13
N ALA A 36 14.64 6.95 -0.88
CA ALA A 36 15.22 6.35 0.32
C ALA A 36 14.55 5.02 0.73
N GLU A 37 13.43 4.65 0.12
CA GLU A 37 12.75 3.38 0.38
C GLU A 37 13.27 2.25 -0.51
N ASP A 38 13.14 1.00 -0.02
CA ASP A 38 13.59 -0.19 -0.71
C ASP A 38 12.50 -0.85 -1.59
N GLU A 39 12.85 -1.98 -2.22
CA GLU A 39 11.93 -2.71 -3.10
C GLU A 39 10.68 -3.23 -2.37
N HIS A 40 10.74 -3.43 -1.05
CA HIS A 40 9.60 -3.92 -0.28
C HIS A 40 8.48 -2.87 -0.25
N TRP A 41 8.80 -1.61 0.02
CA TRP A 41 7.84 -0.50 -0.03
C TRP A 41 7.27 -0.29 -1.44
N LEU A 42 8.08 -0.47 -2.48
CA LEU A 42 7.58 -0.35 -3.85
C LEU A 42 6.51 -1.42 -4.16
N LYS A 43 6.66 -2.62 -3.60
CA LYS A 43 5.66 -3.69 -3.73
C LYS A 43 4.40 -3.39 -2.92
N HIS A 44 4.54 -2.83 -1.72
CA HIS A 44 3.42 -2.36 -0.91
C HIS A 44 2.58 -1.35 -1.70
N GLU A 45 3.21 -0.32 -2.26
CA GLU A 45 2.55 0.69 -3.08
C GLU A 45 1.89 0.10 -4.33
N TRP A 46 2.54 -0.87 -4.96
CA TRP A 46 1.91 -1.59 -6.06
C TRP A 46 0.66 -2.37 -5.62
N GLY A 47 0.63 -2.88 -4.38
CA GLY A 47 -0.52 -3.53 -3.78
C GLY A 47 -1.77 -2.64 -3.68
N HIS A 48 -1.58 -1.32 -3.61
CA HIS A 48 -2.68 -0.36 -3.69
C HIS A 48 -3.30 -0.21 -5.09
N VAL A 49 -2.56 -0.57 -6.15
CA VAL A 49 -3.05 -0.44 -7.53
C VAL A 49 -4.26 -1.35 -7.80
N PRO A 50 -4.25 -2.65 -7.48
CA PRO A 50 -5.45 -3.49 -7.59
C PRO A 50 -6.65 -2.96 -6.79
N GLN A 51 -6.42 -2.38 -5.60
CA GLN A 51 -7.49 -1.78 -4.81
C GLN A 51 -8.12 -0.60 -5.54
N GLN A 52 -7.30 0.29 -6.12
CA GLN A 52 -7.78 1.43 -6.88
C GLN A 52 -8.51 1.01 -8.16
N LEU A 53 -8.03 -0.02 -8.86
CA LEU A 53 -8.71 -0.58 -10.03
C LEU A 53 -10.06 -1.19 -9.65
N PHE A 54 -10.14 -1.85 -8.51
CA PHE A 54 -11.37 -2.49 -8.03
C PHE A 54 -12.41 -1.48 -7.54
N LEU A 55 -12.00 -0.47 -6.78
CA LEU A 55 -12.89 0.52 -6.17
C LEU A 55 -13.17 1.73 -7.07
N GLY A 56 -12.30 2.01 -8.04
CA GLY A 56 -12.27 3.27 -8.76
C GLY A 56 -11.68 4.41 -7.92
N PRO A 57 -11.36 5.56 -8.56
CA PRO A 57 -10.58 6.62 -7.93
C PRO A 57 -11.27 7.30 -6.74
N ILE A 58 -12.60 7.47 -6.79
CA ILE A 58 -13.34 8.19 -5.74
C ILE A 58 -13.39 7.38 -4.44
N LYS A 59 -13.80 6.11 -4.52
CA LYS A 59 -13.88 5.25 -3.33
C LYS A 59 -12.49 4.95 -2.77
N TYR A 60 -11.53 4.70 -3.65
CA TYR A 60 -10.14 4.53 -3.24
C TYR A 60 -9.61 5.77 -2.49
N LEU A 61 -9.86 6.98 -3.01
CA LEU A 61 -9.47 8.20 -2.33
C LEU A 61 -10.05 8.30 -0.93
N LEU A 62 -11.37 8.10 -0.78
CA LEU A 62 -12.08 8.30 0.48
C LEU A 62 -11.80 7.22 1.52
N PHE A 63 -11.68 5.95 1.10
CA PHE A 63 -11.66 4.80 2.01
C PHE A 63 -10.29 4.14 2.13
N ILE A 64 -9.31 4.51 1.30
CA ILE A 64 -7.95 3.96 1.37
C ILE A 64 -6.93 5.09 1.49
N MET A 65 -6.80 5.96 0.48
CA MET A 65 -5.75 6.98 0.48
C MET A 65 -5.89 7.99 1.63
N SER A 66 -7.07 8.57 1.84
CA SER A 66 -7.33 9.52 2.92
C SER A 66 -7.03 8.94 4.30
N PRO A 67 -7.54 7.75 4.67
CA PRO A 67 -7.21 7.17 5.96
C PRO A 67 -5.73 6.77 6.08
N SER A 68 -5.08 6.25 5.03
CA SER A 68 -3.62 5.98 5.05
C SER A 68 -2.82 7.26 5.33
N ALA A 69 -3.13 8.36 4.64
CA ALA A 69 -2.49 9.65 4.88
C ALA A 69 -2.73 10.17 6.31
N ALA A 70 -3.98 10.07 6.80
CA ALA A 70 -4.39 10.56 8.12
C ALA A 70 -3.86 9.73 9.30
N SER A 71 -3.42 8.48 9.08
CA SER A 71 -2.85 7.63 10.13
C SER A 71 -1.34 7.44 10.04
N GLY A 72 -0.64 8.32 9.33
CA GLY A 72 0.83 8.30 9.28
C GLY A 72 1.53 8.53 10.62
N ASP A 73 0.80 9.03 11.64
CA ASP A 73 1.33 9.30 12.98
C ASP A 73 1.07 8.16 13.99
N LEU A 74 0.50 7.02 13.54
CA LEU A 74 0.24 5.88 14.42
C LEU A 74 1.43 4.92 14.45
N ASP A 75 1.61 4.22 15.57
CA ASP A 75 2.59 3.13 15.68
C ASP A 75 2.46 2.16 14.50
N ASP A 76 3.60 1.69 13.99
CA ASP A 76 3.70 0.89 12.76
C ASP A 76 2.82 -0.38 12.81
N GLU A 77 2.77 -1.07 13.95
CA GLU A 77 2.09 -2.36 14.07
C GLU A 77 0.54 -2.25 14.00
N PRO A 78 -0.13 -1.31 14.69
CA PRO A 78 -1.54 -1.02 14.46
C PRO A 78 -1.88 -0.51 13.06
N TYR A 79 -0.98 0.23 12.42
CA TYR A 79 -1.20 0.81 11.09
C TYR A 79 -1.24 -0.27 10.00
N TYR A 80 -0.21 -1.11 9.90
CA TYR A 80 -0.13 -2.14 8.85
C TYR A 80 -1.14 -3.29 9.02
N ASN A 81 -1.78 -3.40 10.18
CA ASN A 81 -2.89 -4.34 10.41
C ASN A 81 -4.26 -3.79 9.97
N ARG A 82 -4.33 -2.55 9.51
CA ARG A 82 -5.58 -1.98 9.00
C ARG A 82 -5.99 -2.69 7.71
N PRO A 83 -7.31 -2.86 7.47
CA PRO A 83 -7.81 -3.61 6.33
C PRO A 83 -7.22 -3.23 4.96
N TRP A 84 -7.01 -1.95 4.72
CA TRP A 84 -6.48 -1.44 3.45
C TRP A 84 -4.96 -1.59 3.33
N GLU A 85 -4.21 -1.50 4.42
CA GLU A 85 -2.76 -1.75 4.44
C GLU A 85 -2.46 -3.25 4.28
N ALA A 86 -3.20 -4.09 5.02
CA ALA A 86 -3.04 -5.54 4.96
C ALA A 86 -3.41 -6.14 3.60
N THR A 87 -4.35 -5.54 2.87
CA THR A 87 -4.63 -5.96 1.49
C THR A 87 -3.64 -5.42 0.47
N ALA A 88 -3.02 -4.26 0.72
CA ALA A 88 -1.89 -3.80 -0.10
C ALA A 88 -0.70 -4.75 0.06
N GLU A 89 -0.39 -5.16 1.29
CA GLU A 89 0.62 -6.18 1.57
C GLU A 89 0.33 -7.52 0.87
N LEU A 90 -0.94 -7.95 0.90
CA LEU A 90 -1.38 -9.18 0.25
C LEU A 90 -1.22 -9.11 -1.27
N PHE A 91 -1.65 -8.02 -1.90
CA PHE A 91 -1.59 -7.87 -3.35
C PHE A 91 -0.16 -7.60 -3.83
N GLY A 92 0.61 -6.81 -3.10
CA GLY A 92 2.01 -6.50 -3.37
C GLY A 92 2.94 -7.69 -3.24
N GLU A 93 2.50 -8.77 -2.57
CA GLU A 93 3.37 -9.85 -2.09
C GLU A 93 4.56 -9.28 -1.29
N SER A 94 4.36 -8.13 -0.66
CA SER A 94 5.40 -7.34 0.01
C SER A 94 5.65 -7.84 1.42
N ILE A 95 5.49 -9.14 1.73
CA ILE A 95 5.66 -9.65 3.11
C ILE A 95 7.01 -9.16 3.67
N ALA A 96 6.95 -8.12 4.52
CA ALA A 96 8.12 -7.54 5.12
C ALA A 96 8.78 -8.61 5.99
N VAL A 97 10.10 -8.68 5.97
CA VAL A 97 10.85 -9.48 6.95
C VAL A 97 10.76 -8.75 8.29
N GLY A 98 9.69 -8.99 9.05
CA GLY A 98 9.49 -8.41 10.39
C GLY A 98 8.04 -8.13 10.78
N TYR A 99 7.16 -7.87 9.82
CA TYR A 99 5.75 -7.55 10.09
C TYR A 99 4.84 -8.75 9.83
N LYS A 100 4.09 -9.15 10.86
CA LYS A 100 3.12 -10.25 10.76
C LYS A 100 1.74 -9.67 10.46
N VAL A 101 1.31 -9.71 9.21
CA VAL A 101 -0.12 -9.64 8.89
C VAL A 101 -0.75 -10.96 9.34
N TYR A 102 -1.55 -10.93 10.40
CA TYR A 102 -2.25 -12.10 10.93
C TYR A 102 -3.24 -12.67 9.88
N ASP A 103 -3.40 -14.00 9.81
CA ASP A 103 -4.30 -14.59 8.79
C ASP A 103 -5.77 -14.15 8.96
N GLU A 104 -6.20 -13.88 10.20
CA GLU A 104 -7.52 -13.31 10.47
C GLU A 104 -7.67 -11.88 9.92
N SER A 105 -6.61 -11.08 9.97
CA SER A 105 -6.65 -9.72 9.40
C SER A 105 -6.76 -9.76 7.89
N LYS A 106 -6.16 -10.74 7.19
CA LYS A 106 -6.31 -10.90 5.73
C LYS A 106 -7.77 -11.14 5.31
N PHE A 107 -8.48 -12.03 6.00
CA PHE A 107 -9.88 -12.31 5.68
C PHE A 107 -10.78 -11.08 5.91
N LEU A 108 -10.62 -10.42 7.06
CA LEU A 108 -11.35 -9.18 7.37
C LEU A 108 -11.00 -8.05 6.40
N SER A 109 -9.76 -8.00 5.91
CA SER A 109 -9.30 -7.02 4.93
C SER A 109 -9.98 -7.20 3.58
N LEU A 110 -10.14 -8.44 3.13
CA LEU A 110 -10.88 -8.74 1.90
C LEU A 110 -12.39 -8.43 2.05
N LEU A 111 -12.98 -8.74 3.20
CA LEU A 111 -14.37 -8.35 3.49
C LEU A 111 -14.55 -6.83 3.49
N TYR A 112 -13.59 -6.09 4.04
CA TYR A 112 -13.60 -4.63 4.01
C TYR A 112 -13.56 -4.09 2.58
N LEU A 113 -12.66 -4.59 1.73
CA LEU A 113 -12.62 -4.18 0.31
C LEU A 113 -13.94 -4.48 -0.41
N ALA A 114 -14.53 -5.65 -0.18
CA ALA A 114 -15.83 -6.02 -0.75
C ALA A 114 -16.96 -5.12 -0.25
N PHE A 115 -16.96 -4.77 1.04
CA PHE A 115 -17.91 -3.84 1.63
C PHE A 115 -17.80 -2.45 1.01
N VAL A 116 -16.60 -1.87 0.93
CA VAL A 116 -16.37 -0.55 0.32
C VAL A 116 -16.78 -0.55 -1.16
N TRP A 117 -16.54 -1.65 -1.88
CA TRP A 117 -16.99 -1.79 -3.26
C TRP A 117 -18.51 -1.71 -3.39
N ALA A 118 -19.25 -2.27 -2.43
CA ALA A 118 -20.71 -2.32 -2.44
C ALA A 118 -21.42 -1.01 -2.02
N LEU A 119 -20.69 -0.04 -1.43
CA LEU A 119 -21.21 1.30 -1.09
C LEU A 119 -21.51 2.15 -2.33
#